data_AF-A0A0A3YKH1-F1
#
_entry.id   AF-A0A0A3YKH1-F1
#
_cell.length_a   1.000
_cell.length_b   1.000
_cell.length_c   1.000
_cell.angle_alpha   90.00
_cell.angle_beta   90.00
_cell.angle_gamma   90.00
#
_symmetry.space_group_name_H-M   'P 1'
#
loop_
_entity.id
_entity.type
_entity.pdbx_description
1 polymer ?
#
loop_
_entity_poly.entity_id
_entity_poly.type
_entity_poly.pdbx_seq_one_letter_code
_entity_poly.pdbx_strand_id
1 'polypeptide(L)' 'MVAQEGDGRNKKITVILTAEASARLTKVADKADRSRVEEAALRLHDHLRRVPEINGDYYEITTL' A
#
# COMPACT_ATOMS: atom_id res chain seq x y z
N MET A 1 28.77 -7.88 5.47
CA MET A 1 28.30 -6.54 5.06
C MET A 1 26.98 -6.32 5.76
N VAL A 2 26.93 -5.31 6.62
CA VAL A 2 25.81 -5.01 7.51
C VAL A 2 24.67 -4.47 6.65
N ALA A 3 23.49 -5.08 6.75
CA ALA A 3 22.27 -4.52 6.18
C ALA A 3 22.07 -3.14 6.79
N GLN A 4 22.16 -2.09 5.96
CA GLN A 4 21.73 -0.77 6.39
C GLN A 4 20.22 -0.82 6.56
N GLU A 5 19.76 -0.86 7.81
CA GLU A 5 18.40 -0.54 8.19
C GLU A 5 18.08 0.83 7.62
N GLY A 6 17.33 0.85 6.52
CA GLY A 6 16.86 2.07 5.90
C GLY A 6 15.93 2.76 6.89
N ASP A 7 16.38 3.89 7.42
CA ASP A 7 15.62 4.89 8.16
C ASP A 7 14.14 4.85 7.75
N GLY A 8 13.29 4.35 8.67
CA GLY A 8 11.86 4.08 8.52
C GLY A 8 11.03 5.34 8.34
N ARG A 9 11.38 6.16 7.35
CA ARG A 9 10.62 7.36 6.99
C ARG A 9 9.43 6.93 6.16
N ASN A 10 8.24 7.07 6.74
CA ASN A 10 6.97 6.98 6.02
C ASN A 10 7.04 7.85 4.76
N LYS A 11 7.03 7.18 3.59
CA LYS A 11 7.00 7.85 2.29
C LYS A 11 5.56 8.11 1.90
N LYS A 12 5.26 9.36 1.55
CA LYS A 12 3.94 9.74 1.02
C LYS A 12 3.97 9.68 -0.49
N ILE A 13 2.99 9.01 -1.09
CA ILE A 13 2.79 8.93 -2.54
C ILE A 13 1.39 9.48 -2.82
N THR A 14 1.28 10.40 -3.78
CA THR A 14 0.00 10.91 -4.26
C THR A 14 -0.38 10.17 -5.53
N VAL A 15 -1.55 9.52 -5.52
CA VAL A 15 -2.10 8.82 -6.70
C VAL A 15 -3.36 9.54 -7.15
N ILE A 16 -3.38 9.98 -8.40
CA ILE A 16 -4.56 10.58 -9.02
C ILE A 16 -5.44 9.47 -9.57
N LEU A 17 -6.68 9.37 -9.06
CA LEU A 17 -7.66 8.39 -9.49
C LEU A 17 -8.77 9.04 -10.31
N THR A 18 -9.31 8.30 -11.29
CA THR A 18 -10.58 8.67 -11.91
C THR A 18 -11.70 8.64 -10.87
N ALA A 19 -12.80 9.35 -11.13
CA ALA A 19 -13.97 9.34 -10.23
C ALA A 19 -14.50 7.91 -9.99
N GLU A 20 -14.54 7.09 -11.03
CA GLU A 20 -14.95 5.68 -10.94
C GLU A 20 -14.00 4.86 -10.07
N ALA A 21 -12.69 4.96 -10.29
CA ALA A 21 -11.70 4.22 -9.49
C ALA A 21 -11.71 4.66 -8.02
N SER A 22 -11.90 5.97 -7.78
CA SER A 22 -12.06 6.54 -6.44
C SER A 22 -13.29 5.97 -5.72
N ALA A 23 -14.44 5.93 -6.38
CA ALA A 23 -15.67 5.37 -5.81
C ALA A 23 -15.54 3.86 -5.55
N ARG A 24 -14.91 3.13 -6.47
CA ARG A 24 -14.66 1.70 -6.32
C ARG A 24 -13.73 1.41 -5.13
N LEU A 25 -12.70 2.22 -4.92
CA LEU A 25 -11.79 2.09 -3.78
C LEU A 25 -12.54 2.28 -2.45
N THR A 26 -13.35 3.35 -2.33
CA THR A 26 -14.17 3.58 -1.13
C THR A 26 -15.09 2.39 -0.86
N LYS A 27 -15.83 1.93 -1.88
CA LYS A 27 -16.79 0.82 -1.72
C LYS A 27 -16.15 -0.47 -1.22
N VAL A 28 -14.93 -0.78 -1.67
CA VAL A 28 -14.24 -1.98 -1.20
C VAL A 28 -13.66 -1.79 0.19
N ALA A 29 -13.14 -0.61 0.51
CA ALA A 29 -12.68 -0.27 1.86
C ALA A 29 -13.83 -0.42 2.88
N ASP A 30 -15.01 0.13 2.57
CA ASP A 30 -16.20 0.01 3.42
C ASP A 30 -16.64 -1.45 3.60
N LYS A 31 -16.63 -2.24 2.51
CA LYS A 31 -17.00 -3.67 2.56
C LYS A 31 -16.04 -4.49 3.44
N ALA A 32 -14.78 -4.07 3.51
CA ALA A 32 -13.74 -4.74 4.28
C ALA A 32 -13.61 -4.20 5.72
N ASP A 33 -14.43 -3.22 6.11
CA ASP A 33 -14.33 -2.48 7.37
C ASP A 33 -12.94 -1.84 7.57
N ARG A 34 -12.39 -1.27 6.49
CA ARG A 34 -11.06 -0.63 6.47
C ARG A 34 -11.13 0.84 6.16
N SER A 35 -10.09 1.57 6.57
CA SER A 35 -9.89 2.92 6.05
C SER A 35 -9.57 2.88 4.56
N ARG A 36 -9.95 3.93 3.84
CA ARG A 36 -9.63 4.08 2.42
C ARG A 36 -8.12 4.06 2.14
N VAL A 37 -7.32 4.60 3.05
CA VAL A 37 -5.84 4.63 2.93
C VAL A 37 -5.26 3.24 3.10
N GLU A 38 -5.75 2.48 4.08
CA GLU A 38 -5.32 1.10 4.33
C GLU A 38 -5.63 0.20 3.14
N GLU A 39 -6.85 0.25 2.60
CA GLU A 39 -7.22 -0.53 1.41
C GLU A 39 -6.38 -0.13 0.18
N ALA A 40 -6.03 1.16 0.03
CA ALA A 40 -5.14 1.60 -1.05
C ALA A 40 -3.72 1.06 -0.88
N ALA A 41 -3.18 1.10 0.34
CA ALA A 41 -1.86 0.59 0.67
C ALA A 41 -1.79 -0.92 0.42
N LEU A 42 -2.79 -1.69 0.87
CA LEU A 42 -2.89 -3.13 0.62
C LEU A 42 -2.91 -3.46 -0.87
N ARG A 43 -3.68 -2.72 -1.68
CA ARG A 43 -3.74 -2.94 -3.13
C ARG A 43 -2.43 -2.61 -3.82
N LEU A 44 -1.80 -1.50 -3.44
CA LEU A 44 -0.50 -1.11 -3.97
C LEU A 44 0.53 -2.20 -3.64
N HIS A 45 0.53 -2.62 -2.39
CA HIS A 45 1.36 -3.70 -1.90
C HIS A 45 1.17 -5.01 -2.68
N ASP A 46 -0.07 -5.47 -2.86
CA ASP A 46 -0.39 -6.70 -3.60
C ASP A 46 0.07 -6.65 -5.07
N HIS A 47 0.06 -5.45 -5.66
CA HIS A 47 0.53 -5.22 -7.01
C HIS A 47 2.07 -5.21 -7.09
N LEU A 48 2.74 -4.56 -6.14
CA LEU A 48 4.20 -4.48 -6.10
C LEU A 48 4.84 -5.85 -5.89
N ARG A 49 4.17 -6.79 -5.22
CA ARG A 49 4.63 -8.20 -5.11
C ARG A 49 4.82 -8.89 -6.45
N ARG A 50 4.21 -8.38 -7.53
CA ARG A 50 4.35 -8.92 -8.89
C ARG A 50 5.56 -8.36 -9.64
N VAL A 51 6.28 -7.39 -9.05
CA VAL A 51 7.45 -6.75 -9.64
C VAL A 51 8.71 -7.43 -9.08
N PRO A 52 9.44 -8.23 -9.87
CA PRO A 52 10.53 -9.09 -9.38
C PRO A 52 11.72 -8.32 -8.79
N GLU A 53 11.90 -7.05 -9.16
CA GLU A 53 12.94 -6.17 -8.66
C GLU A 53 12.64 -5.63 -7.26
N ILE A 54 11.38 -5.68 -6.82
CA ILE A 54 10.99 -5.30 -5.48
C ILE A 54 11.08 -6.57 -4.63
N ASN A 55 11.93 -6.55 -3.61
CA ASN A 55 12.08 -7.62 -2.62
C ASN A 55 12.07 -6.98 -1.23
N GLY A 56 11.22 -7.45 -0.31
CA GLY A 56 11.14 -6.92 1.06
C GLY A 56 10.17 -7.70 1.93
N ASP A 57 10.21 -7.49 3.26
CA ASP A 57 9.16 -8.02 4.14
C ASP A 57 7.90 -7.18 3.98
N TYR A 58 6.94 -7.79 3.33
CA TYR A 58 5.70 -7.25 2.83
C TYR A 58 4.60 -7.17 3.91
N TYR A 59 4.83 -7.81 5.06
CA TYR A 59 3.88 -7.90 6.15
C TYR A 59 4.01 -6.77 7.19
N GLU A 60 5.08 -5.97 7.14
CA GLU A 60 5.28 -4.86 8.07
C GLU A 60 4.48 -3.59 7.72
N ILE A 61 3.86 -3.52 6.53
CA ILE A 61 3.15 -2.31 6.06
C ILE A 61 1.83 -2.07 6.82
N THR A 62 1.28 -3.09 7.49
CA THR A 62 -0.01 -3.00 8.19
C THR A 62 0.09 -2.91 9.71
N THR A 63 1.30 -2.88 10.28
CA THR A 63 1.51 -3.01 11.74
C THR A 63 1.86 -1.69 12.41
N LEU A 64 1.18 -0.59 12.02
CA LEU A 64 1.31 0.74 12.64
C LEU A 64 -0.06 1.27 13.10
#